data_AF-A0A938Z782-F1
#
_entry.id   AF-A0A938Z782-F1
#
_cell.length_a   1.000
_cell.length_b   1.000
_cell.length_c   1.000
_cell.angle_alpha   90.00
_cell.angle_beta   90.00
_cell.angle_gamma   90.00
#
_symmetry.space_group_name_H-M   'P 1'
#
loop_
_entity.id
_entity.type
_entity.pdbx_description
1 polymer ?
#
loop_
_entity_poly.entity_id
_entity_poly.type
_entity_poly.pdbx_seq_one_letter_code
_entity_poly.pdbx_strand_id
1 'polypeptide(L)'
;MMPRNDYGNEDDPRLTPLHPYFKGLGKRLCPTCGRVTKFYPTLNYNIASEECASCGLSRLIPVPKEFQREAPKKKPRNRSFSIVE
;
A
#
# COMPACT_ATOMS: atom_id res chain seq x y z
N MET A 1 4.98 6.73 28.30
CA MET A 1 3.95 6.07 27.46
C MET A 1 4.23 6.46 26.02
N MET A 2 4.82 5.56 25.22
CA MET A 2 5.00 5.82 23.78
C MET A 2 3.64 5.83 23.07
N PRO A 3 3.41 6.68 22.06
CA PRO A 3 2.18 6.63 21.27
C PRO A 3 2.16 5.31 20.50
N ARG A 4 1.17 4.48 20.82
CA ARG A 4 0.78 3.31 20.02
C ARG A 4 0.40 3.85 18.66
N ASN A 5 1.21 3.56 17.65
CA ASN A 5 0.87 3.82 16.26
C ASN A 5 -0.40 3.01 15.96
N ASP A 6 -1.53 3.70 15.94
CA ASP A 6 -2.88 3.19 15.66
C ASP A 6 -3.05 2.82 14.17
N TYR A 7 -2.03 2.20 13.55
CA TYR A 7 -2.12 1.63 12.21
C TYR A 7 -2.75 0.23 12.27
N GLY A 8 -3.83 0.10 13.03
CA GLY A 8 -4.35 -1.19 13.46
C GLY A 8 -5.83 -1.15 13.77
N ASN A 9 -6.64 -0.59 12.88
CA ASN A 9 -7.99 -1.07 12.72
C ASN A 9 -8.10 -1.64 11.31
N GLU A 10 -8.03 -2.97 11.20
CA GLU A 10 -8.40 -3.71 9.98
C GLU A 10 -9.85 -3.40 9.54
N ASP A 11 -10.61 -2.67 10.37
CA ASP A 11 -12.00 -2.23 10.19
C ASP A 11 -12.14 -0.71 9.91
N ASP A 12 -11.05 0.07 9.76
CA ASP A 12 -11.22 1.50 9.43
C ASP A 12 -11.69 1.65 7.96
N PRO A 13 -12.91 2.17 7.71
CA PRO A 13 -13.50 2.21 6.38
C PRO A 13 -12.77 3.18 5.42
N ARG A 14 -11.78 3.94 5.89
CA ARG A 14 -10.95 4.83 5.07
C ARG A 14 -9.72 4.13 4.52
N LEU A 15 -9.37 2.95 5.03
CA LEU A 15 -8.26 2.16 4.48
C LEU A 15 -8.69 1.46 3.19
N THR A 16 -7.78 1.46 2.22
CA THR A 16 -8.03 0.70 0.99
C THR A 16 -7.94 -0.79 1.28
N PRO A 17 -8.68 -1.67 0.58
CA PRO A 17 -8.52 -3.11 0.77
C PRO A 17 -7.08 -3.53 0.45
N LEU A 18 -6.52 -4.47 1.20
CA LEU A 18 -5.17 -4.97 0.98
C LEU A 18 -5.02 -5.54 -0.45
N HIS A 19 -4.03 -5.07 -1.20
CA HIS A 19 -3.79 -5.50 -2.58
C HIS A 19 -3.64 -7.04 -2.66
N PRO A 20 -4.27 -7.73 -3.65
CA PRO A 20 -4.17 -9.18 -3.79
C PRO A 20 -2.74 -9.67 -3.96
N TYR A 21 -1.84 -8.83 -4.50
CA TYR A 21 -0.40 -9.09 -4.53
C TYR A 21 0.16 -9.43 -3.13
N PHE A 22 -0.18 -8.65 -2.10
CA PHE A 22 0.29 -8.92 -0.73
C PHE A 22 -0.37 -10.15 -0.12
N LYS A 23 -1.62 -10.46 -0.50
CA LYS A 23 -2.26 -11.73 -0.10
C LYS A 23 -1.55 -12.93 -0.73
N GLY A 24 -1.09 -12.80 -1.98
CA GLY A 24 -0.36 -13.85 -2.72
C GLY A 24 1.09 -14.06 -2.27
N LEU A 25 1.72 -13.05 -1.64
CA LEU A 25 3.09 -13.16 -1.11
C LEU A 25 3.23 -14.14 0.07
N GLY A 26 2.12 -14.55 0.70
CA GLY A 26 2.13 -15.51 1.80
C GLY A 26 2.91 -15.04 3.03
N LYS A 27 3.53 -15.98 3.75
CA LYS A 27 4.29 -15.69 4.98
C LYS A 27 5.70 -15.19 4.61
N ARG A 28 5.91 -13.88 4.59
CA ARG A 28 7.27 -13.32 4.50
C ARG A 28 7.97 -13.34 5.84
N LEU A 29 9.29 -13.53 5.82
CA LEU A 29 10.13 -13.47 7.00
C LEU A 29 10.77 -12.09 7.12
N CYS A 30 10.78 -11.58 8.34
CA CYS A 30 11.43 -10.35 8.70
C CYS A 30 12.94 -10.48 8.44
N PRO A 31 13.55 -9.56 7.68
CA PRO A 31 14.99 -9.62 7.40
C PRO A 31 15.85 -9.38 8.65
N THR A 32 15.28 -8.83 9.72
CA THR A 32 16.01 -8.50 10.95
C THR A 32 16.02 -9.65 11.95
N CYS A 33 14.91 -10.37 12.10
CA CYS A 33 14.76 -11.38 13.17
C CYS A 33 14.28 -12.75 12.66
N GLY A 34 14.06 -12.91 11.35
CA GLY A 34 13.64 -14.17 10.74
C GLY A 34 12.20 -14.61 11.05
N ARG A 35 11.42 -13.81 11.80
CA ARG A 35 10.03 -14.12 12.16
C ARG A 35 9.05 -13.67 11.08
N VAL A 36 7.88 -14.29 11.04
CA VAL A 36 6.83 -13.93 10.07
C VAL A 36 6.38 -12.48 10.24
N THR A 37 6.32 -11.73 9.14
CA THR A 37 5.75 -10.38 9.07
C THR A 37 4.28 -10.42 8.68
N LYS A 38 3.54 -9.36 9.02
CA LYS A 38 2.15 -9.14 8.60
C LYS A 38 2.09 -7.94 7.67
N PHE A 39 1.18 -7.99 6.70
CA PHE A 39 0.88 -6.88 5.82
C PHE A 39 -0.44 -6.24 6.21
N TYR A 40 -0.44 -4.92 6.37
CA TYR A 40 -1.61 -4.13 6.63
C TYR A 40 -1.92 -3.19 5.46
N PRO A 41 -3.21 -2.95 5.16
CA PRO A 41 -3.60 -1.98 4.16
C PRO A 41 -3.18 -0.56 4.55
N THR A 42 -3.03 0.30 3.54
CA THR A 42 -2.78 1.73 3.76
C THR A 42 -3.83 2.57 3.02
N LEU A 43 -3.71 3.90 3.10
CA LEU A 43 -4.52 4.83 2.30
C LEU A 43 -4.26 4.71 0.79
N ASN A 44 -3.17 4.05 0.38
CA ASN A 44 -2.84 3.83 -1.02
C ASN A 44 -2.96 2.33 -1.36
N TYR A 45 -3.85 1.99 -2.28
CA TYR A 45 -4.10 0.61 -2.71
C TYR A 45 -2.84 -0.11 -3.23
N ASN A 46 -1.88 0.65 -3.78
CA ASN A 46 -0.62 0.12 -4.32
C ASN A 46 0.49 0.02 -3.26
N ILE A 47 0.23 0.30 -1.98
CA ILE A 47 1.21 0.27 -0.88
C ILE A 47 0.62 -0.47 0.32
N ALA A 48 1.39 -1.41 0.89
CA ALA A 48 1.06 -2.04 2.17
C ALA A 48 2.11 -1.68 3.24
N SER A 49 1.69 -1.69 4.50
CA SER A 49 2.61 -1.62 5.64
C SER A 49 3.00 -3.03 6.05
N GLU A 50 4.28 -3.38 5.96
CA GLU A 50 4.84 -4.63 6.49
C GLU A 50 5.33 -4.40 7.91
N GLU A 51 4.80 -5.18 8.85
CA GLU A 51 5.17 -5.09 10.26
C GLU A 51 5.65 -6.44 10.81
N CYS A 52 6.70 -6.41 11.61
CA CYS A 52 7.17 -7.53 12.41
C CYS A 52 6.83 -7.32 13.90
N ALA A 53 5.86 -8.09 14.40
CA ALA A 53 5.44 -8.03 15.80
C ALA A 53 6.55 -8.45 16.81
N SER A 54 7.61 -9.12 16.36
CA SER A 54 8.69 -9.58 17.25
C SER A 54 9.82 -8.59 17.46
N CYS A 55 10.18 -7.79 16.45
CA CYS A 55 11.25 -6.80 16.58
C CYS A 55 10.75 -5.35 16.41
N GLY A 56 9.47 -5.13 16.13
CA GLY A 56 8.89 -3.81 15.94
C GLY A 56 9.23 -3.15 14.60
N LEU A 57 9.85 -3.90 13.66
CA LEU A 57 10.13 -3.41 12.33
C LEU A 57 8.81 -3.08 11.61
N SER A 58 8.64 -1.84 11.17
CA SER A 58 7.56 -1.39 10.30
C SER A 58 8.14 -0.72 9.06
N ARG A 59 7.65 -1.08 7.87
CA ARG A 59 8.10 -0.50 6.59
C ARG A 59 6.99 -0.49 5.56
N LEU A 60 7.02 0.49 4.65
CA LEU A 60 6.08 0.56 3.54
C LEU A 60 6.62 -0.23 2.34
N ILE A 61 5.85 -1.19 1.86
CA ILE A 61 6.16 -2.02 0.70
C ILE A 61 5.22 -1.61 -0.44
N PRO A 62 5.74 -1.05 -1.55
CA PRO A 62 4.94 -0.81 -2.74
C PRO A 62 4.73 -2.12 -3.51
N VAL A 63 3.58 -2.24 -4.21
CA VAL A 63 3.39 -3.32 -5.18
C VAL A 63 4.33 -3.10 -6.39
N PRO A 64 4.88 -4.18 -6.98
CA PRO A 64 5.70 -4.08 -8.18
C PRO A 64 4.93 -3.41 -9.32
N LYS A 65 5.63 -2.69 -10.20
CA LYS A 65 5.01 -1.91 -11.29
C LYS A 65 4.09 -2.73 -12.18
N GLU A 66 4.40 -4.00 -12.40
CA GLU A 66 3.58 -4.94 -13.19
C GLU A 66 2.21 -5.23 -12.55
N PHE A 67 2.10 -5.13 -11.23
CA PHE A 67 0.88 -5.34 -10.45
C PHE A 67 0.21 -4.04 -10.01
N GLN A 68 0.82 -2.89 -10.26
CA GLN A 68 0.19 -1.60 -9.96
C GLN A 68 -1.06 -1.49 -10.82
N ARG A 69 -2.22 -1.34 -10.19
CA ARG A 69 -3.35 -0.79 -10.92
C ARG A 69 -2.95 0.62 -11.32
N GLU A 70 -2.79 0.83 -12.63
CA GLU A 70 -2.70 2.17 -13.18
C GLU A 70 -3.91 2.94 -12.63
N ALA A 71 -3.65 3.98 -11.82
CA ALA A 71 -4.66 5.00 -11.61
C ALA A 71 -5.12 5.42 -13.01
N PRO A 72 -6.45 5.59 -13.26
CA PRO A 72 -6.91 5.98 -14.57
C PRO A 72 -6.10 7.21 -14.99
N LYS A 73 -5.24 7.02 -15.99
CA LYS A 73 -4.43 8.10 -16.54
C LYS A 73 -5.43 9.19 -16.86
N LYS A 74 -5.37 10.32 -16.13
CA LYS A 74 -6.08 11.52 -16.53
C LYS A 74 -5.57 11.79 -17.94
N LYS A 75 -6.38 11.47 -18.96
CA LYS A 75 -6.06 11.83 -20.34
C LYS A 75 -5.71 13.32 -20.28
N PRO A 76 -4.55 13.75 -20.79
CA PRO A 76 -4.32 15.17 -20.95
C PRO A 76 -5.47 15.68 -21.81
N ARG A 77 -6.31 16.54 -21.22
CA ARG A 77 -7.39 17.21 -21.93
C ARG A 77 -6.74 18.25 -22.83
N ASN A 78 -6.16 17.80 -23.94
CA ASN A 78 -5.81 18.67 -25.07
C ASN A 78 -7.13 19.15 -25.67
N ARG A 79 -7.71 20.16 -25.03
CA ARG A 79 -8.76 20.98 -25.61
C ARG A 79 -8.05 22.02 -26.47
N SER A 80 -7.64 21.61 -27.66
CA SER A 80 -7.29 22.53 -28.72
C SER A 80 -8.55 23.34 -29.03
N PHE A 81 -8.63 24.56 -28.49
CA PHE A 81 -9.60 25.53 -28.96
C PHE A 81 -9.09 26.02 -30.31
N SER A 82 -9.72 25.56 -31.40
CA SER A 82 -9.63 26.25 -32.68
C SER A 82 -10.40 27.55 -32.54
N ILE A 83 -9.68 28.67 -32.37
CA ILE A 83 -10.24 29.99 -32.62
C ILE A 83 -10.32 30.10 -34.14
N VAL A 84 -11.53 30.17 -34.67
CA VAL A 84 -11.78 30.58 -36.05
C VAL A 84 -11.85 32.11 -36.03
N GLU A 85 -10.96 32.76 -36.77
CA GLU A 85 -11.05 34.19 -37.13
C GLU A 85 -12.16 34.42 -38.17
#